data_AF-K9G0Z8-F1
#
_entry.id   AF-K9G0Z8-F1
#
_cell.length_a   1.000
_cell.length_b   1.000
_cell.length_c   1.000
_cell.angle_alpha   90.00
_cell.angle_beta   90.00
_cell.angle_gamma   90.00
#
_symmetry.space_group_name_H-M   'P 1'
#
loop_
_entity.id
_entity.type
_entity.pdbx_description
1 polymer ?
#
loop_
_entity_poly.entity_id
_entity_poly.type
_entity_poly.pdbx_seq_one_letter_code
_entity_poly.pdbx_strand_id
1 'polypeptide(L)'
;MPAHSSHLLQPLDIGCFAVLKRSYGQLVEKKMRLGVNHIDKLDFLEAYPVARLEAFKSETIQNSFTAAGLVPLYLDRVLSKLNIQLRTPTPPSSRGSEWEPKTPTNHIQLLKQASSIKALLRQRSRSPPSPLNSAINQVLKACQMTMQSAAILEKEVHDLRSENEKKKQKKTRSRK
;
A
#
# COMPACT_ATOMS: atom_id res chain seq x y z
N MET A 1 2.46 -23.66 -11.75
CA MET A 1 1.60 -22.71 -12.46
C MET A 1 2.24 -21.34 -12.43
N PRO A 2 2.34 -20.60 -13.55
CA PRO A 2 2.91 -19.24 -13.57
C PRO A 2 2.15 -18.30 -12.62
N ALA A 3 2.84 -17.31 -12.05
CA ALA A 3 2.19 -16.28 -11.25
C ALA A 3 1.12 -15.53 -12.06
N HIS A 4 0.04 -15.10 -11.40
CA HIS A 4 -1.07 -14.33 -11.99
C HIS A 4 -1.81 -15.03 -13.16
N SER A 5 -1.71 -16.35 -13.28
CA SER A 5 -2.36 -17.12 -14.38
C SER A 5 -3.59 -17.93 -13.96
N SER A 6 -4.07 -17.79 -12.72
CA SER A 6 -5.21 -18.53 -12.18
C SER A 6 -6.46 -18.39 -13.06
N HIS A 7 -6.79 -17.16 -13.42
CA HIS A 7 -7.92 -16.80 -14.30
C HIS A 7 -7.85 -17.35 -15.74
N LEU A 8 -6.74 -17.97 -16.14
CA LEU A 8 -6.53 -18.55 -17.48
C LEU A 8 -6.39 -20.06 -17.46
N LEU A 9 -5.76 -20.59 -16.41
CA LEU A 9 -5.29 -21.96 -16.38
C LEU A 9 -5.93 -22.81 -15.27
N GLN A 10 -6.66 -22.22 -14.32
CA GLN A 10 -7.31 -22.96 -13.24
C GLN A 10 -8.81 -23.15 -13.53
N PRO A 11 -9.27 -24.37 -13.87
CA PRO A 11 -10.67 -24.64 -14.22
C PRO A 11 -11.68 -24.15 -13.17
N LEU A 12 -11.36 -24.34 -11.89
CA LEU A 12 -12.24 -23.90 -10.80
C LEU A 12 -12.50 -22.40 -10.82
N ASP A 13 -11.45 -21.60 -11.03
CA ASP A 13 -11.54 -20.13 -11.07
C ASP A 13 -12.22 -19.63 -12.35
N ILE A 14 -12.00 -20.31 -13.48
CA ILE A 14 -12.54 -19.92 -14.78
C ILE A 14 -14.05 -20.18 -14.89
N GLY A 15 -14.54 -21.29 -14.31
CA GLY A 15 -15.92 -21.72 -14.50
C GLY A 15 -16.67 -21.98 -13.20
N CYS A 16 -16.29 -23.02 -12.45
CA CYS A 16 -17.07 -23.48 -11.29
C CYS A 16 -17.36 -22.37 -10.27
N PHE A 17 -16.38 -21.56 -9.90
CA PHE A 17 -16.58 -20.46 -8.94
C PHE A 17 -17.41 -19.30 -9.50
N ALA A 18 -17.36 -19.05 -10.81
CA ALA A 18 -18.23 -18.07 -11.45
C ALA A 18 -19.71 -18.52 -11.39
N VAL A 19 -19.98 -19.80 -11.64
CA VAL A 19 -21.33 -20.38 -11.51
C VAL A 19 -21.79 -20.38 -10.06
N LEU A 20 -20.92 -20.78 -9.13
CA LEU A 20 -21.20 -20.75 -7.69
C LEU A 20 -21.61 -19.36 -7.21
N LYS A 21 -20.81 -18.33 -7.55
CA LYS A 21 -21.08 -16.94 -7.19
C LYS A 21 -22.42 -16.47 -7.74
N ARG A 22 -22.73 -16.81 -9.00
CA ARG A 22 -24.00 -16.44 -9.65
C ARG A 22 -25.19 -17.13 -8.97
N SER A 23 -25.12 -18.44 -8.80
CA SER A 23 -26.22 -19.23 -8.21
C SER A 23 -26.49 -18.80 -6.77
N TYR A 24 -25.43 -18.66 -5.96
CA TYR A 24 -25.56 -18.14 -4.60
C TYR A 24 -26.13 -16.71 -4.57
N GLY A 25 -25.64 -15.83 -5.45
CA GLY A 25 -26.16 -14.46 -5.59
C GLY A 25 -27.66 -14.42 -5.89
N GLN A 26 -28.15 -15.31 -6.76
CA GLN A 26 -29.59 -15.44 -7.05
C GLN A 26 -30.41 -15.90 -5.84
N LEU A 27 -29.88 -16.84 -5.03
CA LEU A 27 -30.54 -17.28 -3.80
C LEU A 27 -30.64 -16.14 -2.78
N VAL A 28 -29.56 -15.36 -2.62
CA VAL A 28 -29.56 -14.17 -1.76
C VAL A 28 -30.53 -13.12 -2.28
N GLU A 29 -30.54 -12.84 -3.58
CA GLU A 29 -31.47 -11.87 -4.18
C GLU A 29 -32.93 -12.28 -3.96
N LYS A 30 -33.24 -13.57 -4.06
CA LYS A 30 -34.59 -14.08 -3.74
C LYS A 30 -34.95 -13.85 -2.28
N LYS A 31 -34.04 -14.11 -1.34
CA LYS A 31 -34.24 -13.80 0.10
C LYS A 31 -34.46 -12.30 0.32
N MET A 32 -33.68 -11.44 -0.34
CA MET A 32 -33.85 -9.98 -0.25
C MET A 32 -35.22 -9.51 -0.74
N ARG A 33 -35.75 -10.08 -1.84
CA ARG A 33 -37.11 -9.76 -2.33
C ARG A 33 -38.22 -10.13 -1.34
N LEU A 34 -37.95 -11.04 -0.40
CA LEU A 34 -38.87 -11.44 0.68
C LEU A 34 -38.67 -10.59 1.96
N GLY A 35 -37.82 -9.56 1.92
CA GLY A 35 -37.56 -8.68 3.06
C GLY A 35 -36.39 -9.11 3.95
N VAL A 36 -35.67 -10.17 3.60
CA VAL A 36 -34.48 -10.61 4.33
C VAL A 36 -33.26 -9.79 3.88
N ASN A 37 -32.94 -8.74 4.64
CA ASN A 37 -31.86 -7.79 4.33
C ASN A 37 -30.49 -8.18 4.90
N HIS A 38 -30.44 -9.25 5.70
CA HIS A 38 -29.21 -9.75 6.31
C HIS A 38 -29.13 -11.26 6.08
N ILE A 39 -27.93 -11.73 5.71
CA ILE A 39 -27.63 -13.15 5.51
C ILE A 39 -26.64 -13.54 6.60
N ASP A 40 -27.07 -14.42 7.51
CA ASP A 40 -26.22 -14.91 8.58
C ASP A 40 -25.49 -16.22 8.18
N LYS A 41 -24.82 -16.84 9.16
CA LYS A 41 -24.09 -18.09 8.94
C LYS A 41 -25.02 -19.26 8.61
N LEU A 42 -26.20 -19.33 9.21
CA LEU A 42 -27.16 -20.41 8.97
C LEU A 42 -27.78 -20.26 7.58
N ASP A 43 -28.11 -19.03 7.18
CA ASP A 43 -28.57 -18.72 5.83
C ASP A 43 -27.54 -19.14 4.76
N PHE A 44 -26.25 -18.89 5.02
CA PHE A 44 -25.18 -19.34 4.14
C PHE A 44 -25.11 -20.88 4.09
N LEU A 45 -25.15 -21.55 5.23
CA LEU A 45 -25.09 -23.02 5.31
C LEU A 45 -26.29 -23.69 4.64
N GLU A 46 -27.45 -23.03 4.60
CA GLU A 46 -28.63 -23.47 3.87
C GLU A 46 -28.50 -23.25 2.36
N ALA A 47 -28.06 -22.07 1.94
CA ALA A 47 -28.02 -21.69 0.52
C ALA A 47 -26.81 -22.27 -0.23
N TYR A 48 -25.67 -22.44 0.44
CA TYR A 48 -24.42 -22.87 -0.19
C TYR A 48 -24.51 -24.27 -0.82
N PRO A 49 -25.07 -25.31 -0.18
CA PRO A 49 -25.22 -26.63 -0.79
C PRO A 49 -26.00 -26.59 -2.11
N VAL A 50 -27.07 -25.79 -2.17
CA VAL A 50 -27.88 -25.59 -3.38
C VAL A 50 -27.03 -24.97 -4.49
N ALA A 51 -26.35 -23.86 -4.20
CA ALA A 51 -25.47 -23.20 -5.16
C ALA A 51 -24.29 -24.09 -5.60
N ARG A 52 -23.78 -24.93 -4.69
CA ARG A 52 -22.70 -25.87 -4.96
C ARG A 52 -23.13 -26.99 -5.91
N LEU A 53 -24.33 -27.55 -5.74
CA LEU A 53 -24.87 -28.55 -6.65
C LEU A 53 -25.03 -27.99 -8.07
N GLU A 54 -25.41 -26.72 -8.19
CA GLU A 54 -25.47 -26.03 -9.48
C GLU A 54 -24.09 -25.80 -10.10
N ALA A 55 -23.10 -25.40 -9.29
CA ALA A 55 -21.76 -25.07 -9.76
C ALA A 55 -20.89 -26.28 -10.14
N PHE A 56 -21.09 -27.42 -9.49
CA PHE A 56 -20.24 -28.61 -9.64
C PHE A 56 -20.95 -29.73 -10.42
N LYS A 57 -21.75 -29.36 -11.42
CA LYS A 57 -22.30 -30.32 -12.40
C LYS A 57 -21.19 -30.84 -13.31
N SER A 58 -21.36 -32.06 -13.81
CA SER A 58 -20.40 -32.67 -14.75
C SER A 58 -20.13 -31.76 -15.95
N GLU A 59 -21.19 -31.17 -16.52
CA GLU A 59 -21.11 -30.21 -17.61
C GLU A 59 -20.27 -28.96 -17.25
N THR A 60 -20.52 -28.35 -16.09
CA THR A 60 -19.77 -27.17 -15.65
C THR A 60 -18.29 -27.48 -15.44
N ILE A 61 -17.98 -28.65 -14.86
CA ILE A 61 -16.62 -29.12 -14.67
C ILE A 61 -15.95 -29.33 -16.03
N GLN A 62 -16.58 -30.09 -16.94
CA GLN A 62 -16.05 -30.33 -18.28
C GLN A 62 -15.79 -29.01 -19.03
N ASN A 63 -16.79 -28.13 -19.07
CA ASN A 63 -16.68 -26.81 -19.70
C ASN A 63 -15.54 -25.98 -19.10
N SER A 64 -15.33 -26.07 -17.78
CA SER A 64 -14.22 -25.38 -17.10
C SER A 64 -12.86 -25.90 -17.52
N PHE A 65 -12.71 -27.22 -17.64
CA PHE A 65 -11.46 -27.84 -18.12
C PHE A 65 -11.22 -27.56 -19.60
N THR A 66 -12.27 -27.56 -20.42
CA THR A 66 -12.19 -27.16 -21.83
C THR A 66 -11.85 -25.68 -21.96
N ALA A 67 -12.36 -24.81 -21.08
CA ALA A 67 -12.06 -23.38 -21.06
C ALA A 67 -10.59 -23.09 -20.70
N ALA A 68 -10.03 -23.88 -19.79
CA ALA A 68 -8.61 -23.88 -19.45
C ALA A 68 -7.71 -24.52 -20.53
N GLY A 69 -8.30 -25.06 -21.61
CA GLY A 69 -7.56 -25.75 -22.68
C GLY A 69 -6.91 -27.06 -22.22
N LEU A 70 -7.41 -27.68 -21.16
CA LEU A 70 -6.84 -28.91 -20.58
C LEU A 70 -7.50 -30.18 -21.13
N VAL A 71 -8.82 -30.15 -21.38
CA VAL A 71 -9.58 -31.31 -21.84
C VAL A 71 -10.56 -30.92 -22.96
N PRO A 72 -10.31 -31.34 -24.21
CA PRO A 72 -9.04 -31.86 -24.71
C PRO A 72 -7.92 -30.81 -24.60
N LEU A 73 -6.67 -31.25 -24.63
CA LEU A 73 -5.51 -30.36 -24.55
C LEU A 73 -5.46 -29.46 -25.78
N TYR A 74 -5.73 -28.16 -25.61
CA TYR A 74 -5.81 -27.18 -26.68
C TYR A 74 -5.18 -25.85 -26.24
N LEU A 75 -3.87 -25.73 -26.47
CA LEU A 75 -3.04 -24.64 -25.95
C LEU A 75 -3.42 -23.27 -26.53
N ASP A 76 -3.81 -23.22 -27.81
CA ASP A 76 -4.16 -21.97 -28.50
C ASP A 76 -5.30 -21.20 -27.81
N ARG A 77 -6.20 -21.91 -27.12
CA ARG A 77 -7.29 -21.31 -26.36
C ARG A 77 -6.82 -20.42 -25.21
N VAL A 78 -5.68 -20.76 -24.63
CA VAL A 78 -5.04 -20.01 -23.55
C VAL A 78 -4.04 -19.03 -24.13
N LEU A 79 -3.22 -19.46 -25.09
CA LEU A 79 -2.18 -18.62 -25.71
C LEU A 79 -2.78 -17.39 -26.40
N SER A 80 -3.93 -17.51 -27.07
CA SER A 80 -4.61 -16.36 -27.69
C SER A 80 -5.08 -15.30 -26.68
N LYS A 81 -5.24 -15.66 -25.39
CA LYS A 81 -5.60 -14.74 -24.31
C LYS A 81 -4.38 -14.11 -23.63
N LEU A 82 -3.19 -14.67 -23.83
CA LEU A 82 -1.96 -14.12 -23.29
C LEU A 82 -1.52 -12.96 -24.18
N ASN A 83 -1.77 -11.74 -23.70
CA ASN A 83 -1.24 -10.54 -24.34
C ASN A 83 0.25 -10.40 -23.97
N ILE A 84 1.10 -11.18 -24.63
CA ILE A 84 2.55 -11.18 -24.39
C ILE A 84 3.13 -9.90 -25.00
N GLN A 85 3.09 -8.81 -24.25
CA GLN A 85 4.01 -7.71 -24.50
C GLN A 85 5.39 -8.17 -24.01
N LEU A 86 6.25 -8.54 -24.96
CA LEU A 86 7.69 -8.69 -24.71
C LEU A 86 8.22 -7.32 -24.26
N ARG A 87 8.12 -7.04 -22.97
CA ARG A 87 8.81 -5.91 -22.37
C ARG A 87 10.29 -6.29 -22.35
N THR A 88 11.07 -5.61 -23.19
CA THR A 88 12.50 -5.49 -22.94
C THR A 88 12.64 -5.00 -21.50
N PRO A 89 13.36 -5.71 -20.61
CA PRO A 89 13.64 -5.20 -19.28
C PRO A 89 14.17 -3.78 -19.47
N THR A 90 13.53 -2.79 -18.86
CA THR A 90 14.09 -1.45 -18.78
C THR A 90 15.54 -1.62 -18.32
N PRO A 91 16.53 -1.05 -19.02
CA PRO A 91 17.92 -1.13 -18.57
C PRO A 91 17.94 -0.81 -17.09
N PRO A 92 18.68 -1.58 -16.26
CA PRO A 92 18.75 -1.30 -14.84
C PRO A 92 19.01 0.20 -14.71
N SER A 93 18.12 0.90 -14.01
CA SER A 93 18.30 2.32 -13.74
C SER A 93 19.75 2.44 -13.31
N SER A 94 20.55 3.21 -14.07
CA SER A 94 21.88 3.61 -13.63
C SER A 94 21.71 3.95 -12.16
N ARG A 95 22.50 3.33 -11.27
CA ARG A 95 22.47 3.61 -9.82
C ARG A 95 22.57 5.12 -9.66
N GLY A 96 21.41 5.78 -9.69
CA GLY A 96 21.26 7.16 -9.30
C GLY A 96 21.72 7.12 -7.88
N SER A 97 22.64 8.01 -7.55
CA SER A 97 23.07 8.23 -6.18
C SER A 97 21.88 8.00 -5.25
N GLU A 98 22.09 7.12 -4.27
CA GLU A 98 21.25 6.85 -3.11
C GLU A 98 21.01 8.14 -2.32
N TRP A 99 20.35 9.09 -2.96
CA TRP A 99 20.10 10.42 -2.46
C TRP A 99 18.64 10.71 -2.76
N GLU A 100 17.83 10.28 -1.80
CA GLU A 100 16.44 10.67 -1.69
C GLU A 100 16.39 11.82 -0.69
N PRO A 101 15.90 13.02 -1.06
CA PRO A 101 15.82 14.15 -0.16
C PRO A 101 14.79 13.86 0.94
N LYS A 102 15.26 13.37 2.09
CA LYS A 102 14.45 13.16 3.29
C LYS A 102 14.53 14.38 4.19
N THR A 103 13.46 14.69 4.90
CA THR A 103 13.46 15.76 5.90
C THR A 103 14.48 15.44 7.01
N PRO A 104 15.47 16.31 7.28
CA PRO A 104 16.45 16.05 8.33
C PRO A 104 15.79 16.18 9.70
N THR A 105 15.96 15.17 10.55
CA THR A 105 15.35 15.14 11.90
C THR A 105 16.27 15.65 12.99
N ASN A 106 17.57 15.79 12.71
CA ASN A 106 18.55 16.35 13.64
C ASN A 106 19.60 17.20 12.91
N HIS A 107 20.32 18.01 13.68
CA HIS A 107 21.33 18.93 13.18
C HIS A 107 22.43 18.24 12.34
N ILE A 108 22.81 17.01 12.72
CA ILE A 108 23.85 16.24 12.03
C ILE A 108 23.39 15.82 10.64
N GLN A 109 22.14 15.36 10.51
CA GLN A 109 21.54 15.00 9.21
C GLN A 109 21.39 16.22 8.31
N LEU A 110 20.97 17.37 8.85
CA LEU A 110 20.87 18.62 8.10
C LEU A 110 22.21 19.03 7.49
N LEU A 111 23.29 18.99 8.27
CA LEU A 111 24.64 19.31 7.78
C LEU A 111 25.12 18.33 6.70
N LYS A 112 24.87 17.03 6.90
CA LYS A 112 25.24 15.99 5.94
C LYS A 112 24.52 16.16 4.60
N GLN A 113 23.23 16.49 4.62
CA GLN A 113 22.48 16.73 3.40
C GLN A 113 22.92 18.02 2.70
N ALA A 114 23.16 19.09 3.46
CA ALA A 114 23.62 20.35 2.89
C ALA A 114 25.01 20.23 2.25
N SER A 115 25.92 19.44 2.81
CA SER A 115 27.24 19.20 2.20
C SER A 115 27.11 18.41 0.89
N SER A 116 26.25 17.40 0.83
CA SER A 116 25.94 16.67 -0.40
C SER A 116 25.32 17.57 -1.48
N ILE A 117 24.35 18.42 -1.13
CA ILE A 117 23.73 19.37 -2.06
C ILE A 117 24.77 20.36 -2.61
N LYS A 118 25.64 20.89 -1.74
CA LYS A 118 26.73 21.80 -2.15
C LYS A 118 27.74 21.10 -3.07
N ALA A 119 28.07 19.84 -2.82
CA ALA A 119 28.97 19.07 -3.66
C ALA A 119 28.39 18.85 -5.07
N LEU A 120 27.12 18.49 -5.17
CA LEU A 120 26.40 18.34 -6.44
C LEU A 120 26.35 19.65 -7.23
N LEU A 121 26.06 20.77 -6.56
CA LEU A 121 26.03 22.09 -7.19
C LEU A 121 27.42 22.50 -7.70
N ARG A 122 28.49 22.20 -6.96
CA ARG A 122 29.87 22.43 -7.41
C ARG A 122 30.22 21.62 -8.65
N GLN A 123 29.83 20.34 -8.67
CA GLN A 123 30.07 19.45 -9.81
C GLN A 123 29.34 19.92 -11.07
N ARG A 124 28.11 20.41 -10.92
CA ARG A 124 27.28 20.86 -12.05
C ARG A 124 27.69 22.22 -12.61
N SER A 125 28.05 23.18 -11.76
CA SER A 125 28.12 24.58 -12.18
C SER A 125 29.52 25.08 -12.55
N ARG A 126 30.62 24.41 -12.17
CA ARG A 126 32.03 24.82 -12.42
C ARG A 126 32.35 26.33 -12.25
N SER A 127 31.52 27.07 -11.52
CA SER A 127 31.51 28.54 -11.46
C SER A 127 31.69 29.04 -10.01
N PRO A 128 32.10 30.30 -9.80
CA PRO A 128 32.35 30.87 -8.47
C PRO A 128 31.10 30.89 -7.58
N PRO A 129 31.21 31.16 -6.26
CA PRO A 129 30.06 31.19 -5.37
C PRO A 129 29.02 32.20 -5.84
N SER A 130 27.86 31.71 -6.27
CA SER A 130 26.75 32.51 -6.78
C SER A 130 25.80 32.93 -5.65
N PRO A 131 24.91 33.92 -5.88
CA PRO A 131 23.87 34.31 -4.92
C PRO A 131 23.06 33.13 -4.35
N LEU A 132 22.94 32.04 -5.12
CA LEU A 132 22.30 30.79 -4.70
C LEU A 132 23.02 30.13 -3.51
N ASN A 133 24.36 30.13 -3.46
CA ASN A 133 25.09 29.56 -2.33
C ASN A 133 24.84 30.36 -1.04
N SER A 134 24.71 31.68 -1.16
CA SER A 134 24.36 32.54 -0.03
C SER A 134 22.95 32.22 0.48
N ALA A 135 21.97 32.11 -0.43
CA ALA A 135 20.60 31.73 -0.08
C ALA A 135 20.53 30.35 0.60
N ILE A 136 21.26 29.35 0.10
CA ILE A 136 21.35 28.01 0.72
C ILE A 136 21.91 28.10 2.15
N ASN A 137 22.95 28.92 2.37
CA ASN A 137 23.50 29.10 3.72
C ASN A 137 22.52 29.79 4.66
N GLN A 138 21.74 30.76 4.18
CA GLN A 138 20.70 31.42 4.97
C GLN A 138 19.59 30.45 5.38
N VAL A 139 19.10 29.62 4.46
CA VAL A 139 18.11 28.57 4.74
C VAL A 139 18.66 27.56 5.75
N LEU A 140 19.91 27.10 5.56
CA LEU A 140 20.57 26.21 6.52
C LEU A 140 20.59 26.81 7.93
N LYS A 141 20.99 28.08 8.04
CA LYS A 141 21.07 28.79 9.32
C LYS A 141 19.70 28.92 9.98
N ALA A 142 18.66 29.24 9.21
CA ALA A 142 17.29 29.29 9.71
C ALA A 142 16.84 27.93 10.24
N CYS A 143 17.06 26.84 9.50
CA CYS A 143 16.75 25.49 9.97
C CYS A 143 17.48 25.14 11.27
N GLN A 144 18.77 25.46 11.38
CA GLN A 144 19.53 25.23 12.62
C GLN A 144 18.94 25.98 13.81
N MET A 145 18.60 27.26 13.63
CA MET A 145 17.98 28.09 14.67
C MET A 145 16.63 27.50 15.10
N THR A 146 15.77 27.14 14.16
CA THR A 146 14.46 26.55 14.45
C THR A 146 14.59 25.23 15.23
N MET A 147 15.52 24.35 14.86
CA MET A 147 15.72 23.08 15.56
C MET A 147 16.21 23.28 16.99
N GLN A 148 17.10 24.24 17.21
CA GLN A 148 17.57 24.59 18.56
C GLN A 148 16.45 25.21 19.41
N SER A 149 15.69 26.14 18.83
CA SER A 149 14.53 26.74 19.51
C SER A 149 13.47 25.70 19.86
N ALA A 150 13.20 24.74 18.97
CA ALA A 150 12.27 23.65 19.25
C ALA A 150 12.74 22.78 20.43
N ALA A 151 14.02 22.41 20.48
CA ALA A 151 14.57 21.62 21.58
C ALA A 151 14.48 22.36 22.94
N ILE A 152 14.73 23.68 22.95
CA ILE A 152 14.57 24.51 24.15
C ILE A 152 13.10 24.54 24.58
N LEU A 153 12.19 24.78 23.64
CA LEU A 153 10.76 24.88 23.91
C LEU A 153 10.20 23.55 24.44
N GLU A 154 10.63 22.42 23.90
CA GLU A 154 10.24 21.09 24.39
C GLU A 154 10.63 20.89 25.86
N LYS A 155 11.83 21.33 26.24
CA LYS A 155 12.30 21.29 27.62
C LYS A 155 11.46 22.19 28.53
N GLU A 156 11.23 23.45 28.13
CA GLU A 156 10.41 24.38 28.91
C GLU A 156 8.98 23.87 29.10
N VAL A 157 8.37 23.31 28.05
CA VAL A 157 7.04 22.70 28.11
C VAL A 157 7.03 21.51 29.07
N HIS A 158 8.07 20.69 29.07
CA HIS A 158 8.20 19.57 30.00
C HIS A 158 8.29 20.06 31.45
N ASP A 159 9.16 21.03 31.73
CA ASP A 159 9.37 21.60 33.07
C ASP A 159 8.07 22.24 33.60
N LEU A 160 7.40 23.04 32.77
CA LEU A 160 6.11 23.67 33.09
C LEU A 160 5.01 22.65 33.42
N ARG A 161 4.94 21.54 32.66
CA ARG A 161 3.99 20.47 32.94
C ARG A 161 4.27 19.81 34.28
N SER A 162 5.54 19.53 34.58
CA SER A 162 5.95 18.92 35.85
C SER A 162 5.61 19.80 37.07
N GLU A 163 5.85 21.11 36.98
CA GLU A 163 5.54 22.06 38.06
C GLU A 163 4.03 22.26 38.24
N ASN A 164 3.27 22.30 37.14
CA ASN A 164 1.81 22.36 37.20
C ASN A 164 1.21 21.14 37.89
N GLU A 165 1.75 19.95 37.63
CA GLU A 165 1.33 18.72 38.28
C GLU A 165 1.62 18.75 39.79
N LYS A 166 2.83 19.14 40.19
CA LYS A 166 3.19 19.33 41.61
C LYS A 166 2.26 20.34 42.30
N LYS A 167 1.94 21.46 41.66
CA LYS A 167 1.01 22.48 42.20
C LYS A 167 -0.41 21.92 42.37
N LYS A 168 -0.91 21.12 41.41
CA LYS A 168 -2.21 20.44 41.53
C LYS A 168 -2.23 19.50 42.74
N GLN A 169 -1.20 18.67 42.90
CA GLN A 169 -1.09 17.75 44.04
C GLN A 169 -1.07 18.48 45.39
N LYS A 170 -0.33 19.60 45.51
CA LYS A 170 -0.32 20.43 46.73
C LYS A 170 -1.70 21.02 47.06
N LYS A 171 -2.42 21.54 46.06
CA LYS A 171 -3.79 22.08 46.26
C LYS A 171 -4.78 21.01 46.72
N THR A 172 -4.71 19.81 46.16
CA THR A 172 -5.57 18.70 46.59
C THR A 172 -5.29 18.27 48.02
N ARG A 173 -4.02 18.30 48.45
CA ARG A 173 -3.63 17.97 49.83
C ARG A 173 -4.07 19.02 50.85
N SER A 174 -4.04 20.31 50.50
CA SER A 174 -4.48 21.41 51.39
C SER A 174 -6.01 21.56 51.51
N ARG A 175 -6.78 20.86 50.67
CA ARG A 175 -8.26 20.83 50.71
C ARG A 175 -8.82 19.63 51.48
N LYS A 176 -7.95 18.74 51.96
CA LYS A 176 -8.26 17.71 52.95
C LYS A 176 -7.84 18.21 54.32
#